data_AF-W4M1V6-F1
#
_entry.id   AF-W4M1V6-F1
#
_cell.length_a   1.000
_cell.length_b   1.000
_cell.length_c   1.000
_cell.angle_alpha   90.00
_cell.angle_beta   90.00
_cell.angle_gamma   90.00
#
_symmetry.space_group_name_H-M   'P 1'
#
loop_
_entity.id
_entity.type
_entity.pdbx_description
1 polymer ?
#
loop_
_entity_poly.entity_id
_entity_poly.type
_entity_poly.pdbx_seq_one_letter_code
_entity_poly.pdbx_strand_id
1 'polypeptide(L)'
;MSKFILASASPRRQALLSQLGTPFTVLPADIDERHHAGEVPRDYVMRMSRTKAEHVAQQYPEAWVLGADTIVTIDERILGKPKDAADAAAMLRSLSGRVHDVMTGLALVHHGQGYEALETVSTRIYFRSLSEADISTYIAAKKPFDKAGAYAIQDQDGVFVEQYEGCYTNVVGLPLQRTAAMLRDAGFSLSDT
;
A
#
# COMPACT_ATOMS: atom_id res chain seq x y z
N MET A 1 21.85 5.48 17.50
CA MET A 1 20.70 4.71 16.98
C MET A 1 20.74 4.80 15.46
N SER A 2 20.63 3.66 14.76
CA SER A 2 20.55 3.64 13.29
C SER A 2 19.29 4.38 12.83
N LYS A 3 19.42 5.24 11.81
CA LYS A 3 18.30 6.03 11.29
C LYS A 3 17.29 5.10 10.62
N PHE A 4 16.00 5.28 10.88
CA PHE A 4 14.91 4.57 10.20
C PHE A 4 14.16 5.52 9.27
N ILE A 5 13.95 5.11 8.02
CA ILE A 5 13.41 5.95 6.96
C ILE A 5 12.24 5.24 6.29
N LEU A 6 11.12 5.94 6.14
CA LEU A 6 9.98 5.53 5.33
C LEU A 6 10.09 6.15 3.93
N ALA A 7 10.28 5.32 2.91
CA ALA A 7 10.41 5.70 1.51
C ALA A 7 9.04 5.96 0.83
N SER A 8 8.18 6.77 1.45
CA SER A 8 6.79 6.96 0.98
C SER A 8 6.18 8.30 1.41
N ALA A 9 5.57 9.02 0.46
CA ALA A 9 4.78 10.22 0.74
C ALA A 9 3.39 9.95 1.34
N SER A 10 2.91 8.70 1.35
CA SER A 10 1.55 8.36 1.77
C SER A 10 1.29 8.71 3.25
N PRO A 11 0.33 9.62 3.56
CA PRO A 11 -0.02 9.95 4.94
C PRO A 11 -0.56 8.75 5.72
N ARG A 12 -1.25 7.83 5.04
CA ARG A 12 -1.79 6.59 5.64
C ARG A 12 -0.67 5.67 6.13
N ARG A 13 0.40 5.52 5.35
CA ARG A 13 1.55 4.69 5.75
C ARG A 13 2.31 5.32 6.91
N GLN A 14 2.48 6.64 6.91
CA GLN A 14 3.07 7.37 8.04
C GLN A 14 2.26 7.15 9.32
N ALA A 15 0.94 7.34 9.25
CA ALA A 15 0.05 7.15 10.39
C ALA A 15 0.08 5.72 10.94
N LEU A 16 0.13 4.70 10.07
CA LEU A 16 0.27 3.30 10.49
C LEU A 16 1.65 3.03 11.12
N LEU A 17 2.73 3.47 10.49
CA LEU A 17 4.08 3.20 10.97
C LEU A 17 4.35 3.85 12.33
N SER A 18 3.80 5.05 12.57
CA SER A 18 3.88 5.72 13.87
C SER A 18 3.31 4.90 15.04
N GLN A 19 2.39 3.95 14.77
CA GLN A 19 1.85 3.08 15.80
C GLN A 19 2.89 2.09 16.36
N LEU A 20 4.03 1.90 15.69
CA LEU A 20 5.14 1.09 16.21
C LEU A 20 5.98 1.83 17.26
N GLY A 21 5.71 3.11 17.53
CA GLY A 21 6.43 3.90 18.54
C GLY A 21 7.87 4.30 18.17
N THR A 22 8.43 3.73 17.10
CA THR A 22 9.78 4.03 16.62
C THR A 22 9.81 5.35 15.84
N PRO A 23 10.73 6.29 16.17
CA PRO A 23 10.96 7.48 15.36
C PRO A 23 11.47 7.13 13.95
N PHE A 24 10.90 7.75 12.92
CA PHE A 24 11.34 7.60 11.53
C PHE A 24 11.37 8.94 10.80
N THR A 25 12.17 9.00 9.74
CA THR A 25 12.15 10.12 8.77
C THR A 25 11.34 9.71 7.55
N VAL A 26 10.55 10.63 6.99
CA VAL A 26 9.85 10.40 5.72
C VAL A 26 10.67 10.96 4.58
N LEU A 27 11.05 10.12 3.61
CA LEU A 27 11.75 10.54 2.39
C LEU A 27 11.12 9.83 1.19
N PRO A 28 10.15 10.45 0.49
CA PRO A 28 9.55 9.85 -0.69
C PRO A 28 10.59 9.62 -1.79
N ALA A 29 10.53 8.47 -2.46
CA ALA A 29 11.31 8.22 -3.67
C ALA A 29 10.57 8.79 -4.89
N ASP A 30 11.26 9.58 -5.71
CA ASP A 30 10.77 10.02 -7.01
C ASP A 30 11.20 8.99 -8.07
N ILE A 31 10.28 8.10 -8.42
CA ILE A 31 10.57 6.94 -9.29
C ILE A 31 9.47 6.74 -10.33
N ASP A 32 9.83 6.03 -11.39
CA ASP A 32 8.90 5.64 -12.44
C ASP A 32 7.97 4.50 -11.97
N GLU A 33 6.69 4.81 -11.79
CA GLU A 33 5.66 3.85 -11.39
C GLU A 33 4.95 3.18 -12.58
N ARG A 34 5.50 3.27 -13.79
CA ARG A 34 4.89 2.60 -14.96
C ARG A 34 4.91 1.07 -14.80
N HIS A 35 3.81 0.47 -15.21
CA HIS A 35 3.66 -0.98 -15.30
C HIS A 35 4.38 -1.50 -16.54
N HIS A 36 5.13 -2.60 -16.40
CA HIS A 36 5.80 -3.22 -17.54
C HIS A 36 4.86 -4.15 -18.32
N ALA A 37 5.15 -4.39 -19.60
CA ALA A 37 4.36 -5.32 -20.41
C ALA A 37 4.48 -6.75 -19.87
N GLY A 38 3.36 -7.41 -19.62
CA GLY A 38 3.32 -8.79 -19.11
C GLY A 38 3.71 -8.95 -17.64
N GLU A 39 3.96 -7.86 -16.92
CA GLU A 39 4.26 -7.91 -15.49
C GLU A 39 3.02 -8.33 -14.70
N VAL A 40 3.14 -9.34 -13.85
CA VAL A 40 2.03 -9.77 -13.00
C VAL A 40 1.92 -8.86 -11.78
N PRO A 41 0.72 -8.68 -11.19
CA PRO A 41 0.53 -7.71 -10.11
C PRO A 41 1.45 -7.88 -8.90
N ARG A 42 1.76 -9.13 -8.54
CA ARG A 42 2.69 -9.45 -7.45
C ARG A 42 4.10 -8.95 -7.72
N ASP A 43 4.57 -9.13 -8.94
CA ASP A 43 5.92 -8.71 -9.35
C ASP A 43 6.00 -7.19 -9.43
N TYR A 44 4.94 -6.56 -9.97
CA TYR A 44 4.82 -5.10 -9.97
C TYR A 44 4.93 -4.52 -8.56
N VAL A 45 4.08 -4.96 -7.62
CA VAL A 45 4.03 -4.34 -6.28
C VAL A 45 5.33 -4.58 -5.50
N MET A 46 5.94 -5.75 -5.67
CA MET A 46 7.23 -6.08 -5.07
C MET A 46 8.36 -5.23 -5.68
N ARG A 47 8.43 -5.13 -7.01
CA ARG A 47 9.39 -4.26 -7.72
C ARG A 47 9.24 -2.82 -7.27
N MET A 48 8.02 -2.28 -7.23
CA MET A 48 7.78 -0.91 -6.82
C MET A 48 8.23 -0.65 -5.38
N SER A 49 7.92 -1.56 -4.46
CA SER A 49 8.33 -1.43 -3.06
C SER A 49 9.85 -1.45 -2.92
N ARG A 50 10.52 -2.38 -3.61
CA ARG A 50 11.98 -2.49 -3.66
C ARG A 50 12.63 -1.23 -4.23
N THR A 51 12.19 -0.78 -5.40
CA THR A 51 12.74 0.40 -6.09
C THR A 51 12.64 1.65 -5.21
N LYS A 52 11.52 1.82 -4.47
CA LYS A 52 11.36 2.93 -3.51
C LYS A 52 12.40 2.86 -2.39
N ALA A 53 12.57 1.69 -1.78
CA ALA A 53 13.54 1.49 -0.71
C ALA A 53 14.98 1.71 -1.20
N GLU A 54 15.36 1.05 -2.30
CA GLU A 54 16.70 1.14 -2.91
C GLU A 54 17.08 2.58 -3.28
N HIS A 55 16.17 3.33 -3.92
CA HIS A 55 16.43 4.72 -4.31
C HIS A 55 16.85 5.61 -3.13
N VAL A 56 16.20 5.42 -1.98
CA VAL A 56 16.52 6.17 -0.76
C VAL A 56 17.75 5.58 -0.07
N ALA A 57 17.88 4.25 -0.02
CA ALA A 57 18.99 3.58 0.64
C ALA A 57 20.34 3.92 -0.01
N GLN A 58 20.40 4.12 -1.34
CA GLN A 58 21.61 4.58 -2.03
C GLN A 58 22.16 5.91 -1.49
N GLN A 59 21.29 6.79 -1.02
CA GLN A 59 21.65 8.10 -0.46
C GLN A 59 21.94 8.01 1.05
N TYR A 60 21.46 6.96 1.71
CA TYR A 60 21.58 6.75 3.16
C TYR A 60 21.99 5.30 3.46
N PRO A 61 23.22 4.88 3.12
CA PRO A 61 23.63 3.48 3.20
C PRO A 61 23.62 2.91 4.62
N GLU A 62 23.77 3.76 5.64
CA GLU A 62 23.76 3.41 7.07
C GLU A 62 22.38 3.50 7.73
N ALA A 63 21.31 3.68 6.94
CA ALA A 63 19.94 3.74 7.42
C ALA A 63 19.16 2.47 7.08
N TRP A 64 18.20 2.14 7.94
CA TRP A 64 17.14 1.21 7.62
C TRP A 64 16.09 1.92 6.78
N VAL A 65 15.79 1.42 5.59
CA VAL A 65 14.85 2.04 4.67
C VAL A 65 13.69 1.08 4.38
N LEU A 66 12.48 1.52 4.69
CA LEU A 66 11.24 0.80 4.40
C LEU A 66 10.56 1.39 3.17
N GLY A 67 10.49 0.61 2.09
CA GLY A 67 9.65 0.87 0.92
C GLY A 67 8.36 0.05 0.98
N ALA A 68 7.27 0.64 0.49
CA ALA A 68 5.99 -0.06 0.36
C ALA A 68 5.16 0.50 -0.80
N ASP A 69 4.49 -0.39 -1.51
CA ASP A 69 3.55 -0.07 -2.59
C ASP A 69 2.28 -0.91 -2.44
N THR A 70 1.12 -0.38 -2.85
CA THR A 70 -0.17 -1.03 -2.64
C THR A 70 -1.03 -0.90 -3.88
N ILE A 71 -1.56 -2.03 -4.33
CA ILE A 71 -2.42 -2.12 -5.51
C ILE A 71 -3.73 -2.82 -5.18
N VAL A 72 -4.78 -2.48 -5.93
CA VAL A 72 -6.04 -3.21 -5.96
C VAL A 72 -6.03 -4.05 -7.23
N THR A 73 -6.40 -5.33 -7.14
CA THR A 73 -6.41 -6.24 -8.28
C THR A 73 -7.73 -7.00 -8.37
N ILE A 74 -8.30 -7.07 -9.56
CA ILE A 74 -9.48 -7.90 -9.87
C ILE A 74 -9.23 -8.63 -11.19
N ASP A 75 -9.47 -9.94 -11.22
CA ASP A 75 -9.17 -10.81 -12.37
C ASP A 75 -7.74 -10.61 -12.90
N GLU A 76 -6.75 -10.54 -12.00
CA GLU A 76 -5.33 -10.27 -12.30
C GLU A 76 -5.03 -8.88 -12.92
N ARG A 77 -6.03 -8.01 -13.04
CA ARG A 77 -5.86 -6.64 -13.55
C ARG A 77 -5.66 -5.67 -12.40
N ILE A 78 -4.63 -4.84 -12.50
CA ILE A 78 -4.36 -3.76 -11.54
C ILE A 78 -5.33 -2.61 -11.77
N LEU A 79 -6.03 -2.19 -10.70
CA LEU A 79 -6.78 -0.95 -10.64
C LEU A 79 -5.92 0.10 -9.93
N GLY A 80 -5.35 0.99 -10.74
CA GLY A 80 -4.59 2.13 -10.25
C GLY A 80 -5.48 3.23 -9.65
N LYS A 81 -4.93 4.45 -9.56
CA LYS A 81 -5.70 5.63 -9.20
C LYS A 81 -6.57 6.05 -10.39
N PRO A 82 -7.86 6.38 -10.18
CA PRO A 82 -8.71 6.81 -11.28
C PRO A 82 -8.30 8.19 -11.77
N LYS A 83 -8.33 8.39 -13.08
CA LYS A 83 -7.94 9.65 -13.73
C LYS A 83 -8.97 10.75 -13.52
N ASP A 84 -10.23 10.37 -13.45
CA ASP A 84 -11.38 11.25 -13.31
C ASP A 84 -12.57 10.52 -12.67
N ALA A 85 -13.71 11.21 -12.54
CA ALA A 85 -14.94 10.67 -11.98
C ALA A 85 -15.54 9.53 -12.81
N ALA A 86 -15.39 9.54 -14.13
CA ALA A 86 -15.91 8.48 -14.99
C ALA A 86 -15.10 7.19 -14.83
N ASP A 87 -13.77 7.33 -14.75
CA ASP A 87 -12.84 6.23 -14.47
C ASP A 87 -13.09 5.65 -13.07
N ALA A 88 -13.27 6.50 -12.05
CA ALA A 88 -13.65 6.07 -10.70
C ALA A 88 -14.96 5.28 -10.69
N ALA A 89 -15.99 5.75 -11.41
CA ALA A 89 -17.25 5.04 -11.51
C ALA A 89 -17.10 3.69 -12.23
N ALA A 90 -16.29 3.62 -13.30
CA ALA A 90 -16.02 2.36 -14.00
C ALA A 90 -15.30 1.34 -13.10
N MET A 91 -14.32 1.78 -12.30
CA MET A 91 -13.66 0.94 -11.30
C MET A 91 -14.65 0.44 -10.23
N LEU A 92 -15.47 1.32 -9.66
CA LEU A 92 -16.44 0.93 -8.64
C LEU A 92 -17.50 -0.05 -9.18
N ARG A 93 -17.95 0.13 -10.43
CA ARG A 93 -18.85 -0.84 -11.09
C ARG A 93 -18.18 -2.19 -11.30
N SER A 94 -16.89 -2.22 -11.65
CA SER A 94 -16.19 -3.48 -11.88
C SER A 94 -15.95 -4.28 -10.60
N LEU A 95 -15.89 -3.61 -9.45
CA LEU A 95 -15.75 -4.20 -8.11
C LEU A 95 -17.10 -4.56 -7.46
N SER A 96 -18.20 -3.92 -7.88
CA SER A 96 -19.55 -4.09 -7.31
C SER A 96 -20.00 -5.54 -7.25
N GLY A 97 -20.39 -6.02 -6.05
CA GLY A 97 -20.89 -7.38 -5.83
C GLY A 97 -19.84 -8.48 -6.04
N ARG A 98 -18.55 -8.12 -6.08
CA ARG A 98 -17.47 -9.04 -6.41
C ARG A 98 -16.41 -9.08 -5.32
N VAL A 99 -15.51 -10.04 -5.51
CA VAL A 99 -14.34 -10.25 -4.68
C VAL A 99 -13.12 -9.79 -5.44
N HIS A 100 -12.26 -9.04 -4.77
CA HIS A 100 -10.98 -8.57 -5.30
C HIS A 100 -9.90 -8.60 -4.22
N ASP A 101 -8.66 -8.43 -4.63
CA ASP A 101 -7.52 -8.46 -3.71
C ASP A 101 -6.90 -7.07 -3.56
N VAL A 102 -6.45 -6.76 -2.35
CA VAL A 102 -5.57 -5.62 -2.08
C VAL A 102 -4.22 -6.17 -1.66
N MET A 103 -3.20 -5.81 -2.44
CA MET A 103 -1.86 -6.36 -2.31
C MET A 103 -0.88 -5.25 -1.95
N THR A 104 -0.11 -5.42 -0.88
CA THR A 104 0.99 -4.53 -0.53
C THR A 104 2.31 -5.27 -0.59
N GLY A 105 3.26 -4.69 -1.33
CA GLY A 105 4.66 -5.07 -1.28
C GLY A 105 5.35 -4.34 -0.13
N LEU A 106 6.33 -5.01 0.47
CA LEU A 106 7.23 -4.45 1.48
C LEU A 106 8.67 -4.70 1.04
N ALA A 107 9.53 -3.71 1.27
CA ALA A 107 10.97 -3.85 1.12
C ALA A 107 11.67 -3.17 2.30
N LEU A 108 12.52 -3.90 3.01
CA LEU A 108 13.40 -3.38 4.04
C LEU A 108 14.85 -3.54 3.56
N VAL A 109 15.57 -2.43 3.46
CA VAL A 109 16.94 -2.39 2.92
C VAL A 109 17.87 -1.67 3.89
N HIS A 110 19.10 -2.17 4.00
CA HIS A 110 20.24 -1.48 4.63
C HIS A 110 21.54 -1.82 3.90
N HIS A 111 22.05 -0.91 3.05
CA HIS A 111 23.23 -1.20 2.22
C HIS A 111 24.51 -1.41 3.01
N GLY A 112 24.78 -0.62 4.06
CA GLY A 112 25.98 -0.75 4.88
C GLY A 112 26.11 -2.12 5.58
N GLN A 113 24.99 -2.82 5.75
CA GLN A 113 24.93 -4.18 6.30
C GLN A 113 24.70 -5.25 5.23
N GLY A 114 24.53 -4.88 3.96
CA GLY A 114 24.16 -5.79 2.88
C GLY A 114 22.82 -6.48 3.10
N TYR A 115 21.90 -5.87 3.85
CA TYR A 115 20.62 -6.47 4.20
C TYR A 115 19.53 -6.07 3.20
N GLU A 116 18.76 -7.07 2.75
CA GLU A 116 17.52 -6.89 2.01
C GLU A 116 16.50 -7.95 2.44
N ALA A 117 15.28 -7.50 2.71
CA ALA A 117 14.12 -8.37 2.87
C ALA A 117 12.94 -7.84 2.08
N LEU A 118 12.29 -8.71 1.31
CA LEU A 118 11.13 -8.38 0.50
C LEU A 118 9.95 -9.26 0.93
N GLU A 119 8.77 -8.66 0.98
CA GLU A 119 7.55 -9.38 1.31
C GLU A 119 6.35 -8.87 0.50
N THR A 120 5.32 -9.69 0.39
CA THR A 120 4.04 -9.29 -0.20
C THR A 120 2.90 -9.86 0.61
N VAL A 121 1.96 -8.99 0.97
CA VAL A 121 0.76 -9.35 1.73
C VAL A 121 -0.45 -9.09 0.87
N SER A 122 -1.35 -10.07 0.77
CA SER A 122 -2.64 -9.93 0.10
C SER A 122 -3.77 -10.02 1.11
N THR A 123 -4.78 -9.16 0.94
CA THR A 123 -6.04 -9.21 1.68
C THR A 123 -7.18 -9.27 0.68
N ARG A 124 -8.05 -10.26 0.83
CA ARG A 124 -9.23 -10.42 -0.02
C ARG A 124 -10.36 -9.55 0.51
N ILE A 125 -11.05 -8.86 -0.39
CA ILE A 125 -12.13 -7.90 -0.09
C ILE A 125 -13.40 -8.37 -0.77
N TYR A 126 -14.50 -8.37 -0.02
CA TYR A 126 -15.84 -8.71 -0.48
C TYR A 126 -16.66 -7.43 -0.55
N PHE A 127 -17.05 -7.03 -1.76
CA PHE A 127 -17.91 -5.88 -1.97
C PHE A 127 -19.38 -6.29 -2.03
N ARG A 128 -20.24 -5.51 -1.37
CA ARG A 128 -21.69 -5.56 -1.65
C ARG A 128 -21.97 -5.11 -3.08
N SER A 129 -23.17 -5.41 -3.56
CA SER A 129 -23.68 -4.77 -4.76
C SER A 129 -23.88 -3.27 -4.55
N LEU A 130 -23.33 -2.46 -5.45
CA LEU A 130 -23.43 -1.00 -5.48
C LEU A 130 -24.44 -0.57 -6.54
N SER A 131 -25.32 0.36 -6.15
CA SER A 131 -26.19 1.08 -7.09
C SER A 131 -25.46 2.26 -7.72
N GLU A 132 -25.98 2.79 -8.83
CA GLU A 132 -25.46 4.03 -9.43
C GLU A 132 -25.56 5.24 -8.48
N ALA A 133 -26.56 5.25 -7.60
CA ALA A 133 -26.70 6.26 -6.55
C ALA A 133 -25.57 6.17 -5.50
N ASP A 134 -25.21 4.95 -5.09
CA ASP A 134 -24.08 4.70 -4.18
C ASP A 134 -22.77 5.26 -4.78
N ILE A 135 -22.49 4.89 -6.04
CA ILE A 135 -21.28 5.26 -6.75
C ILE A 135 -21.17 6.78 -6.93
N SER A 136 -22.23 7.40 -7.45
CA SER A 136 -22.25 8.85 -7.71
C SER A 136 -22.13 9.67 -6.42
N THR A 137 -22.85 9.27 -5.37
CA THR A 137 -22.81 9.95 -4.06
C THR A 137 -21.43 9.83 -3.42
N TYR A 138 -20.83 8.64 -3.46
CA TYR A 138 -19.49 8.42 -2.92
C TYR A 138 -18.42 9.21 -3.68
N ILE A 139 -18.44 9.23 -5.02
CA ILE A 139 -17.46 10.00 -5.81
C ILE A 139 -17.59 11.50 -5.51
N ALA A 140 -18.82 12.02 -5.43
CA ALA A 140 -19.07 13.43 -5.13
C ALA A 140 -18.57 13.80 -3.72
N ALA A 141 -18.78 12.93 -2.74
CA ALA A 141 -18.41 13.18 -1.35
C ALA A 141 -16.91 12.99 -1.08
N LYS A 142 -16.31 11.92 -1.61
CA LYS A 142 -14.96 11.48 -1.23
C LYS A 142 -13.86 11.81 -2.23
N LYS A 143 -14.21 12.14 -3.48
CA LYS A 143 -13.25 12.45 -4.55
C LYS A 143 -12.07 11.46 -4.58
N PRO A 144 -12.31 10.16 -4.83
CA PRO A 144 -11.34 9.09 -4.56
C PRO A 144 -10.19 8.99 -5.58
N PHE A 145 -9.76 10.13 -6.14
CA PHE A 145 -8.78 10.22 -7.23
C PHE A 145 -7.34 9.90 -6.79
N ASP A 146 -7.08 9.89 -5.49
CA ASP A 146 -5.80 9.52 -4.90
C ASP A 146 -5.75 8.05 -4.41
N LYS A 147 -6.84 7.29 -4.59
CA LYS A 147 -7.03 5.93 -4.05
C LYS A 147 -7.02 4.90 -5.18
N ALA A 148 -6.14 3.91 -5.08
CA ALA A 148 -6.16 2.75 -5.97
C ALA A 148 -7.51 2.03 -5.87
N GLY A 149 -8.07 1.61 -7.00
CA GLY A 149 -9.40 0.99 -7.06
C GLY A 149 -10.57 1.94 -6.75
N ALA A 150 -10.31 3.26 -6.66
CA ALA A 150 -11.31 4.30 -6.44
C ALA A 150 -12.11 4.19 -5.12
N TYR A 151 -11.59 3.51 -4.09
CA TYR A 151 -12.20 3.49 -2.76
C TYR A 151 -11.17 3.45 -1.62
N ALA A 152 -11.61 3.74 -0.40
CA ALA A 152 -10.84 3.43 0.81
C ALA A 152 -11.73 2.76 1.86
N ILE A 153 -11.24 1.66 2.44
CA ILE A 153 -11.93 0.93 3.51
C ILE A 153 -12.15 1.78 4.78
N GLN A 154 -11.41 2.90 4.91
CA GLN A 154 -11.52 3.83 6.04
C GLN A 154 -12.67 4.85 5.87
N ASP A 155 -13.25 4.95 4.68
CA ASP A 155 -14.32 5.91 4.43
C ASP A 155 -15.63 5.39 5.04
N GLN A 156 -16.00 5.93 6.20
CA GLN A 156 -17.17 5.48 6.97
C GLN A 156 -18.51 5.57 6.21
N ASP A 157 -18.62 6.46 5.22
CA ASP A 157 -19.80 6.62 4.36
C ASP A 157 -19.80 5.68 3.14
N GLY A 158 -18.66 5.02 2.88
CA GLY A 158 -18.44 4.08 1.78
C GLY A 158 -18.49 2.64 2.28
N VAL A 159 -19.64 2.23 2.81
CA VAL A 159 -19.90 0.86 3.30
C VAL A 159 -20.02 -0.11 2.11
N PHE A 160 -18.98 -0.20 1.30
CA PHE A 160 -18.89 -1.08 0.15
C PHE A 160 -18.36 -2.45 0.56
N VAL A 161 -17.44 -2.48 1.52
CA VAL A 161 -16.82 -3.70 2.04
C VAL A 161 -17.78 -4.37 3.03
N GLU A 162 -18.29 -5.55 2.67
CA GLU A 162 -19.08 -6.41 3.57
C GLU A 162 -18.16 -7.21 4.49
N GLN A 163 -17.06 -7.71 3.94
CA GLN A 163 -16.11 -8.58 4.61
C GLN A 163 -14.72 -8.41 4.01
N TYR A 164 -13.69 -8.70 4.80
CA TYR A 164 -12.35 -8.91 4.29
C TYR A 164 -11.72 -10.13 4.96
N GLU A 165 -10.82 -10.80 4.23
CA GLU A 165 -10.04 -11.94 4.71
C GLU A 165 -8.55 -11.61 4.58
N GLY A 166 -7.89 -11.45 5.72
CA GLY A 166 -6.48 -11.09 5.79
C GLY A 166 -6.24 -9.89 6.70
N CYS A 167 -5.30 -9.03 6.30
CA CYS A 167 -4.79 -7.96 7.13
C CYS A 167 -5.51 -6.63 6.82
N TYR A 168 -6.13 -5.99 7.82
CA TYR A 168 -6.77 -4.68 7.63
C TYR A 168 -5.75 -3.58 7.30
N THR A 169 -4.62 -3.52 8.02
CA THR A 169 -3.61 -2.48 7.80
C THR A 169 -2.91 -2.62 6.45
N ASN A 170 -2.85 -3.84 5.88
CA ASN A 170 -2.50 -4.07 4.47
C ASN A 170 -3.41 -3.27 3.51
N VAL A 171 -4.73 -3.34 3.72
CA VAL A 171 -5.72 -2.65 2.88
C VAL A 171 -5.57 -1.13 2.98
N VAL A 172 -5.25 -0.63 4.19
CA VAL A 172 -4.98 0.79 4.41
C VAL A 172 -3.68 1.24 3.72
N GLY A 173 -2.72 0.32 3.55
CA GLY A 173 -1.53 0.50 2.73
C GLY A 173 -0.20 0.10 3.38
N LEU A 174 -0.21 -0.46 4.60
CA LEU A 174 0.99 -0.98 5.26
C LEU A 174 0.62 -2.13 6.21
N PRO A 175 0.96 -3.40 5.91
CA PRO A 175 0.69 -4.55 6.79
C PRO A 175 1.55 -4.50 8.06
N LEU A 176 1.07 -3.76 9.06
CA LEU A 176 1.83 -3.33 10.23
C LEU A 176 2.49 -4.49 11.00
N GLN A 177 1.78 -5.60 11.16
CA GLN A 177 2.32 -6.78 11.86
C GLN A 177 3.49 -7.41 11.09
N ARG A 178 3.41 -7.47 9.76
CA ARG A 178 4.49 -7.99 8.92
C ARG A 178 5.67 -7.03 8.86
N THR A 179 5.40 -5.72 8.78
CA THR A 179 6.44 -4.68 8.92
C THR A 179 7.20 -4.81 10.24
N ALA A 180 6.51 -4.99 11.37
CA ALA A 180 7.15 -5.16 12.67
C ALA A 180 7.97 -6.46 12.74
N ALA A 181 7.47 -7.56 12.15
CA ALA A 181 8.21 -8.81 12.06
C ALA A 181 9.51 -8.66 11.25
N MET A 182 9.43 -8.06 10.05
CA MET A 182 10.60 -7.80 9.21
C MET A 182 11.66 -6.95 9.93
N LEU A 183 11.25 -5.92 10.67
CA LEU A 183 12.17 -5.09 11.46
C LEU A 183 12.87 -5.91 12.55
N ARG A 184 12.13 -6.75 13.29
CA ARG A 184 12.72 -7.60 14.34
C ARG A 184 13.67 -8.66 13.76
N ASP A 185 13.30 -9.31 12.67
CA ASP A 185 14.13 -10.31 11.99
C ASP A 185 15.43 -9.69 11.46
N ALA A 186 15.40 -8.41 11.11
CA ALA A 186 16.56 -7.63 10.72
C ALA A 186 17.44 -7.16 11.90
N GLY A 187 17.04 -7.47 13.14
CA GLY A 187 17.73 -7.01 14.35
C GLY A 187 17.49 -5.53 14.68
N PHE A 188 16.50 -4.89 14.05
CA PHE A 188 16.12 -3.51 14.38
C PHE A 188 15.34 -3.48 15.69
N SER A 189 15.85 -2.73 16.67
CA SER A 189 15.15 -2.54 17.95
C SER A 189 13.98 -1.60 17.76
N LEU A 190 12.76 -2.15 17.82
CA LEU A 190 11.56 -1.36 18.02
C LEU A 190 11.59 -0.75 19.44
N SER A 191 10.94 0.39 19.62
CA SER A 191 10.79 0.98 20.94
C SER A 191 9.80 0.12 21.72
N ASP A 192 10.19 -0.39 22.89
CA ASP A 192 9.25 -1.03 23.80
C ASP A 192 8.23 0.04 24.25
N THR A 193 6.97 -0.12 23.84
CA THR A 193 5.85 0.68 24.36
C THR A 193 5.46 0.20 25.75
#